data_AF-A0A4Q3VSY5-F1
#
_entry.id   AF-A0A4Q3VSY5-F1
#
_cell.length_a   1.000
_cell.length_b   1.000
_cell.length_c   1.000
_cell.angle_alpha   90.00
_cell.angle_beta   90.00
_cell.angle_gamma   90.00
#
_symmetry.space_group_name_H-M   'P 1'
#
loop_
_entity.id
_entity.type
_entity.pdbx_description
1 polymer ?
#
loop_
_entity_poly.entity_id
_entity_poly.type
_entity_poly.pdbx_seq_one_letter_code
_entity_poly.pdbx_strand_id
1 'polypeptide(L)' 'MTDTIINLETVNPIEFFGVNNGKLDILKKKFPLLKILSRGKQIKLSGAPEQVE' A
#
# COMPACT_ATOMS: atom_id res chain seq x y z
N MET A 1 -8.18 11.48 9.18
CA MET A 1 -7.22 10.84 8.25
C MET A 1 -6.60 9.71 9.03
N THR A 2 -6.67 8.50 8.48
CA THR A 2 -6.13 7.31 9.13
C THR A 2 -4.87 6.91 8.40
N ASP A 3 -3.77 6.78 9.14
CA ASP A 3 -2.48 6.34 8.61
C ASP A 3 -2.19 4.94 9.14
N THR A 4 -2.07 3.97 8.24
CA THR A 4 -1.69 2.60 8.57
C THR A 4 -0.34 2.30 7.96
N ILE A 5 0.62 1.92 8.81
CA ILE A 5 1.94 1.49 8.38
C ILE A 5 2.00 -0.02 8.52
N ILE A 6 2.23 -0.71 7.41
CA ILE A 6 2.38 -2.16 7.34
C ILE A 6 3.85 -2.46 7.06
N ASN A 7 4.50 -3.14 7.99
CA ASN A 7 5.86 -3.63 7.81
C ASN A 7 5.84 -5.05 7.24
N LEU A 8 6.42 -5.21 6.06
CA LEU A 8 6.64 -6.50 5.42
C LEU A 8 7.99 -7.05 5.91
N GLU A 9 8.08 -7.41 7.19
CA GLU A 9 9.32 -7.98 7.75
C GLU A 9 9.65 -9.33 7.12
N THR A 10 8.63 -10.18 6.94
CA THR A 10 8.72 -11.54 6.39
C THR A 10 8.39 -11.66 4.90
N VAL A 11 7.69 -10.68 4.33
CA VAL A 11 7.30 -10.67 2.91
C VAL A 11 8.28 -9.86 2.08
N ASN A 12 8.68 -10.39 0.93
CA ASN A 12 9.49 -9.63 -0.03
C ASN A 12 8.65 -8.52 -0.67
N PRO A 13 9.12 -7.26 -0.64
CA PRO A 13 8.38 -6.13 -1.21
C PRO A 13 8.14 -6.29 -2.71
N ILE A 14 9.05 -6.95 -3.44
CA ILE A 14 8.89 -7.22 -4.88
C ILE A 14 7.69 -8.13 -5.15
N GLU A 15 7.47 -9.16 -4.33
CA GLU A 15 6.32 -10.07 -4.40
C GLU A 15 5.01 -9.36 -4.01
N PHE A 16 5.09 -8.47 -3.02
CA PHE A 16 3.95 -7.70 -2.54
C PHE A 16 3.51 -6.62 -3.54
N PHE A 17 4.44 -5.78 -4.01
CA PHE A 17 4.15 -4.73 -4.98
C PHE A 17 3.98 -5.28 -6.40
N GLY A 18 4.44 -6.51 -6.65
CA GLY A 18 4.47 -7.13 -7.95
C GLY A 18 5.60 -6.57 -8.81
N VAL A 19 5.98 -7.34 -9.84
CA VAL A 19 6.95 -6.90 -10.85
C VAL A 19 6.46 -5.58 -11.46
N ASN A 20 7.33 -4.57 -11.54
CA ASN A 20 7.00 -3.22 -11.99
C ASN A 20 5.85 -2.53 -11.21
N ASN A 21 5.70 -2.80 -9.91
CA ASN A 21 4.62 -2.22 -9.08
C ASN A 21 3.20 -2.55 -9.55
N GLY A 22 3.00 -3.59 -10.36
CA GLY A 22 1.69 -3.91 -10.93
C GLY A 22 0.58 -4.13 -9.90
N LYS A 23 0.88 -4.73 -8.74
CA LYS A 23 -0.12 -4.90 -7.65
C LYS A 23 -0.40 -3.59 -6.92
N LEU A 24 0.64 -2.77 -6.74
CA LEU A 24 0.52 -1.43 -6.15
C LEU A 24 -0.37 -0.53 -7.03
N ASP A 25 -0.21 -0.62 -8.35
CA ASP A 25 -1.01 0.13 -9.31
C ASP A 25 -2.50 -0.26 -9.24
N ILE A 26 -2.81 -1.56 -9.12
CA ILE A 26 -4.19 -2.04 -8.92
C ILE A 26 -4.78 -1.52 -7.61
N LEU A 27 -4.01 -1.54 -6.53
CA LEU A 27 -4.43 -1.00 -5.24
C LEU A 27 -4.72 0.51 -5.33
N LYS A 28 -3.85 1.29 -5.99
CA LYS A 28 -4.11 2.71 -6.27
C LYS A 28 -5.35 2.92 -7.13
N LYS A 29 -5.57 2.05 -8.13
CA LYS A 29 -6.76 2.10 -9.00
C LYS A 29 -8.06 1.77 -8.28
N LYS A 30 -8.03 0.76 -7.40
CA LYS A 30 -9.20 0.37 -6.59
C LYS A 30 -9.49 1.38 -5.49
N PHE A 31 -8.46 2.00 -4.94
CA PHE A 31 -8.57 2.95 -3.85
C PHE A 31 -7.95 4.30 -4.25
N PRO A 32 -8.57 5.05 -5.18
CA PRO A 32 -8.06 6.35 -5.62
C PRO A 32 -8.07 7.40 -4.51
N LEU A 33 -8.86 7.17 -3.46
CA LEU A 33 -8.96 8.03 -2.26
C LEU A 33 -7.92 7.65 -1.17
N LEU A 34 -7.18 6.54 -1.35
CA LEU A 34 -6.11 6.11 -0.46
C LEU A 34 -4.75 6.42 -1.07
N LYS A 35 -3.90 7.06 -0.27
CA LYS A 35 -2.52 7.37 -0.62
C LYS A 35 -1.64 6.19 -0.19
N ILE A 36 -1.22 5.40 -1.17
CA ILE A 36 -0.38 4.21 -0.95
C ILE A 36 1.07 4.53 -1.30
N LEU A 37 1.95 4.42 -0.32
CA LEU A 37 3.38 4.69 -0.43
C LEU A 37 4.18 3.44 -0.06
N SER A 38 5.02 3.00 -0.99
CA SER A 38 5.97 1.91 -0.80
C SER A 38 7.37 2.45 -0.52
N ARG A 39 7.96 2.11 0.63
CA ARG A 39 9.34 2.48 1.00
C ARG A 39 10.08 1.22 1.45
N GLY A 40 10.83 0.61 0.54
CA GLY A 40 11.59 -0.61 0.84
C GLY A 40 10.67 -1.76 1.27
N LYS A 41 10.81 -2.22 2.52
CA LYS A 41 9.96 -3.24 3.16
C LYS A 41 8.73 -2.68 3.89
N GLN A 42 8.50 -1.37 3.87
CA GLN A 42 7.41 -0.75 4.59
C GLN A 42 6.40 -0.16 3.61
N ILE A 43 5.12 -0.30 3.95
CA ILE A 43 4.01 0.30 3.23
C ILE A 43 3.32 1.27 4.15
N LYS A 44 3.15 2.50 3.68
CA LYS A 44 2.30 3.48 4.34
C LYS A 44 1.04 3.66 3.51
N LEU A 45 -0.10 3.43 4.14
CA LEU A 45 -1.44 3.70 3.65
C LEU A 45 -1.94 4.92 4.40
N SER A 46 -2.27 6.00 3.71
CA SER A 46 -2.85 7.21 4.31
C SER A 46 -4.11 7.57 3.53
N GLY A 47 -5.28 7.53 4.18
CA GLY A 47 -6.55 7.72 3.46
C GLY A 47 -7.71 8.17 4.34
N ALA A 48 -8.86 8.32 3.70
CA ALA A 48 -10.12 8.58 4.39
C ALA A 48 -10.53 7.32 5.20
N PRO A 49 -11.04 7.49 6.44
CA PRO A 49 -11.41 6.38 7.32
C PRO A 49 -12.45 5.44 6.68
N GLU A 50 -13.33 5.93 5.81
CA GLU A 50 -14.32 5.12 5.06
C GLU A 50 -13.73 4.03 4.14
N GLN A 51 -12.43 4.07 3.83
CA GLN A 51 -11.77 3.03 3.03
C GLN A 51 -10.79 2.16 3.84
N VAL A 52 -10.63 2.43 5.14
CA VAL A 52 -9.64 1.78 6.02
C VAL A 52 -10.34 0.95 7.11
N GLU A 53 -11.67 0.89 7.13
CA GLU A 53 -12.49 0.06 8.02
C GLU A 53 -12.80 -1.32 7.41
#